data_AF-A0A9D7M1B7-F1
#
_entry.id   AF-A0A9D7M1B7-F1
#
_cell.length_a   1.000
_cell.length_b   1.000
_cell.length_c   1.000
_cell.angle_alpha   90.00
_cell.angle_beta   90.00
_cell.angle_gamma   90.00
#
_symmetry.space_group_name_H-M   'P 1'
#
loop_
_entity.id
_entity.type
_entity.pdbx_description
1 polymer ?
#
loop_
_entity_poly.entity_id
_entity_poly.type
_entity_poly.pdbx_seq_one_letter_code
_entity_poly.pdbx_strand_id
1 'polypeptide(L)'
;MFGQAVDCAKVRIRRRRWWPLQPRRITMAPMGHLHFHPASDSYRDDFSAAPIGLQAHFIHEMTHVWQAQTRGRWFLVLRRHPFCRYDYSLKPGWPLERYGLEQQAEIMRHAFLLRRGVKLAGVAGKQAYDALVDFAERK
;
A
#
# COMPACT_ATOMS: atom_id res chain seq x y z
N MET A 1 7.66 -0.09 -8.97
CA MET A 1 6.61 0.60 -8.18
C MET A 1 7.21 1.72 -7.34
N PHE A 2 7.90 1.41 -6.23
CA PHE A 2 8.42 2.42 -5.28
C PHE A 2 9.83 2.96 -5.60
N GLY A 3 10.52 2.42 -6.61
CA GLY A 3 11.90 2.80 -6.91
C GLY A 3 12.82 2.61 -5.70
N GLN A 4 13.58 3.65 -5.35
CA GLN A 4 14.42 3.68 -4.15
C GLN A 4 13.74 4.31 -2.93
N ALA A 5 12.48 4.76 -3.05
CA ALA A 5 11.78 5.44 -1.96
C ALA A 5 11.42 4.53 -0.77
N VAL A 6 11.55 3.21 -0.93
CA VAL A 6 11.43 2.24 0.17
C VAL A 6 12.72 1.47 0.30
N ASP A 7 13.33 1.54 1.48
CA ASP A 7 14.44 0.67 1.86
C ASP A 7 13.90 -0.72 2.20
N CYS A 8 13.85 -1.59 1.19
CA CYS A 8 13.39 -2.97 1.32
C CYS A 8 14.24 -3.80 2.29
N ALA A 9 15.51 -3.46 2.52
CA ALA A 9 16.38 -4.19 3.44
C ALA A 9 15.93 -4.03 4.91
N LYS A 10 15.23 -2.93 5.24
CA LYS A 10 14.63 -2.72 6.56
C LYS A 10 13.24 -3.35 6.72
N VAL A 11 12.56 -3.70 5.62
CA VAL A 11 11.19 -4.23 5.67
C VAL A 11 11.21 -5.68 6.12
N ARG A 12 10.21 -6.06 6.92
CA ARG A 12 10.00 -7.45 7.35
C ARG A 12 8.55 -7.82 7.10
N ILE A 13 8.34 -9.00 6.54
CA ILE A 13 7.02 -9.63 6.43
C ILE A 13 6.93 -10.64 7.56
N ARG A 14 5.97 -10.47 8.47
CA ARG A 14 5.85 -11.26 9.69
C ARG A 14 4.54 -12.02 9.67
N ARG A 15 4.61 -13.35 9.74
CA ARG A 15 3.44 -14.22 9.98
C ARG A 15 3.09 -14.23 11.48
N ARG A 16 2.89 -13.04 12.04
CA ARG A 16 2.60 -12.80 13.45
C ARG A 16 1.71 -11.57 13.59
N ARG A 17 0.72 -11.67 14.49
CA ARG A 17 -0.13 -10.55 14.90
C ARG A 17 0.71 -9.35 15.36
N TRP A 18 0.35 -8.15 14.91
CA TRP A 18 0.88 -6.89 15.43
C TRP A 18 0.34 -6.60 16.83
N TRP A 19 -0.96 -6.85 17.05
CA TRP A 19 -1.63 -6.70 18.35
C TRP A 19 -2.57 -7.88 18.63
N PRO A 20 -2.93 -8.17 19.91
CA PRO A 20 -3.63 -9.40 20.28
C PRO A 20 -4.95 -9.66 19.54
N LEU A 21 -5.77 -8.65 19.28
CA LEU A 21 -7.07 -8.82 18.61
C LEU A 21 -7.04 -8.46 17.11
N GLN A 22 -5.86 -8.54 16.47
CA GLN A 22 -5.79 -8.41 15.00
C GLN A 22 -6.65 -9.49 14.33
N PRO A 23 -7.66 -9.13 13.52
CA PRO A 23 -8.49 -10.12 12.83
C PRO A 23 -7.70 -10.92 11.78
N ARG A 24 -8.08 -12.19 11.56
CA ARG A 24 -7.40 -13.11 10.62
C ARG A 24 -7.27 -12.59 9.19
N ARG A 25 -8.28 -11.86 8.73
CA ARG A 25 -8.39 -11.33 7.36
C ARG A 25 -7.67 -9.99 7.14
N ILE A 26 -7.13 -9.38 8.19
CA ILE A 26 -6.56 -8.03 8.12
C ILE A 26 -5.05 -8.11 8.16
N THR A 27 -4.41 -7.50 7.16
CA THR A 27 -2.96 -7.23 7.17
C THR A 27 -2.74 -5.88 7.83
N MET A 28 -1.66 -5.75 8.61
CA MET A 28 -1.34 -4.50 9.28
C MET A 28 0.10 -4.09 8.96
N ALA A 29 0.29 -2.84 8.54
CA ALA A 29 1.61 -2.24 8.34
C ALA A 29 1.85 -0.93 9.14
N PRO A 30 1.65 -0.92 10.47
CA PRO A 30 1.57 0.31 11.26
C PRO A 30 2.92 0.99 11.53
N MET A 31 4.03 0.25 11.38
CA MET A 31 5.37 0.71 11.75
C MET A 31 6.45 0.31 10.72
N GLY A 32 6.11 0.23 9.44
CA GLY A 32 7.09 -0.09 8.38
C GLY A 32 7.37 -1.59 8.18
N HIS A 33 6.53 -2.46 8.73
CA HIS A 33 6.61 -3.91 8.56
C HIS A 33 5.22 -4.48 8.34
N LEU A 34 5.10 -5.53 7.53
CA LEU A 34 3.81 -6.18 7.28
C LEU A 34 3.58 -7.28 8.32
N HIS A 35 2.41 -7.27 8.94
CA HIS A 35 1.96 -8.24 9.92
C HIS A 35 0.73 -8.97 9.40
N PHE A 36 0.92 -10.24 9.06
CA PHE A 36 -0.15 -11.16 8.73
C PHE A 36 -0.52 -11.97 9.96
N HIS A 37 -1.82 -12.15 10.20
CA HIS A 37 -2.26 -13.08 11.23
C HIS A 37 -1.71 -14.50 10.94
N PRO A 38 -1.26 -15.29 11.94
CA PRO A 38 -0.70 -16.62 11.69
C PRO A 38 -1.61 -17.56 10.87
N ALA A 39 -2.91 -17.47 11.15
CA ALA A 39 -3.97 -18.19 10.44
C ALA A 39 -4.63 -17.38 9.30
N SER A 40 -3.90 -16.47 8.66
CA SER A 40 -4.37 -15.68 7.52
C SER A 40 -4.17 -16.41 6.21
N ASP A 41 -5.20 -16.41 5.36
CA ASP A 41 -5.14 -17.02 4.04
C ASP A 41 -4.49 -16.11 2.98
N SER A 42 -4.12 -14.87 3.34
CA SER A 42 -3.46 -13.92 2.43
C SER A 42 -1.93 -13.93 2.50
N TYR A 43 -1.32 -14.58 3.50
CA TYR A 43 0.13 -14.65 3.64
C TYR A 43 0.78 -15.58 2.62
N ARG A 44 1.76 -15.08 1.85
CA ARG A 44 2.57 -15.88 0.92
C ARG A 44 4.06 -15.76 1.28
N ASP A 45 4.81 -16.81 1.00
CA ASP A 45 6.28 -16.80 1.13
C ASP A 45 6.93 -15.91 0.05
N ASP A 46 6.33 -15.89 -1.15
CA ASP A 46 6.67 -14.99 -2.23
C ASP A 46 5.40 -14.33 -2.80
N PHE A 47 5.26 -13.03 -2.55
CA PHE A 47 4.14 -12.25 -3.10
C PHE A 47 4.29 -12.00 -4.60
N SER A 48 5.50 -12.01 -5.17
CA SER A 48 5.70 -11.78 -6.61
C SER A 48 5.14 -12.90 -7.48
N ALA A 49 5.09 -14.12 -6.94
CA ALA A 49 4.48 -15.31 -7.56
C ALA A 49 3.01 -15.53 -7.16
N ALA A 50 2.44 -14.68 -6.31
CA ALA A 50 1.07 -14.83 -5.83
C ALA A 50 0.02 -14.44 -6.91
N PRO A 51 -1.26 -14.82 -6.75
CA PRO A 51 -2.34 -14.27 -7.57
C PRO A 51 -2.34 -12.74 -7.59
N ILE A 52 -2.76 -12.13 -8.71
CA ILE A 52 -2.65 -10.68 -8.95
C ILE A 52 -3.32 -9.83 -7.85
N GLY A 53 -4.41 -10.30 -7.25
CA GLY A 53 -5.07 -9.63 -6.13
C GLY A 53 -4.20 -9.56 -4.88
N LEU A 54 -3.44 -10.62 -4.57
CA LEU A 54 -2.50 -10.63 -3.45
C LEU A 54 -1.23 -9.82 -3.75
N GLN A 55 -0.76 -9.80 -4.99
CA GLN A 55 0.28 -8.88 -5.43
C GLN A 55 -0.16 -7.42 -5.21
N ALA A 56 -1.37 -7.07 -5.62
CA ALA A 56 -1.92 -5.73 -5.46
C ALA A 56 -2.13 -5.37 -3.98
N HIS A 57 -2.65 -6.29 -3.17
CA HIS A 57 -2.75 -6.15 -1.72
C HIS A 57 -1.39 -5.89 -1.07
N PHE A 58 -0.34 -6.60 -1.50
CA PHE A 58 1.02 -6.34 -1.03
C PHE A 58 1.49 -4.93 -1.39
N ILE A 59 1.22 -4.43 -2.61
CA ILE A 59 1.56 -3.06 -3.01
C ILE A 59 0.81 -2.01 -2.16
N HIS A 60 -0.46 -2.26 -1.81
CA HIS A 60 -1.21 -1.42 -0.86
C HIS A 60 -0.47 -1.31 0.48
N GLU A 61 -0.15 -2.45 1.09
CA GLU A 61 0.52 -2.50 2.39
C GLU A 61 1.95 -1.93 2.34
N MET A 62 2.66 -2.11 1.24
CA MET A 62 3.98 -1.48 1.01
C MET A 62 3.89 0.04 0.92
N THR A 63 2.75 0.59 0.53
CA THR A 63 2.53 2.05 0.57
C THR A 63 2.47 2.56 2.01
N HIS A 64 1.90 1.80 2.94
CA HIS A 64 1.98 2.11 4.37
C HIS A 64 3.41 1.99 4.91
N VAL A 65 4.18 1.02 4.41
CA VAL A 65 5.60 0.94 4.76
C VAL A 65 6.36 2.18 4.31
N TRP A 66 6.16 2.62 3.07
CA TRP A 66 6.71 3.87 2.55
C TRP A 66 6.31 5.06 3.43
N GLN A 67 5.02 5.22 3.74
CA GLN A 67 4.52 6.30 4.62
C GLN A 67 5.23 6.31 5.98
N ALA A 68 5.45 5.13 6.59
CA ALA A 68 6.15 5.02 7.86
C ALA A 68 7.65 5.30 7.76
N GLN A 69 8.31 4.90 6.65
CA GLN A 69 9.72 5.22 6.43
C GLN A 69 9.95 6.73 6.20
N THR A 70 9.08 7.38 5.43
CA THR A 70 9.22 8.81 5.09
C THR A 70 8.76 9.74 6.22
N ARG A 71 7.71 9.37 6.97
CA ARG A 71 7.09 10.26 7.98
C ARG A 71 7.37 9.85 9.43
N GLY A 72 8.12 8.78 9.63
CA GLY A 72 8.51 8.25 10.93
C GLY A 72 7.69 7.04 11.37
N ARG A 73 8.34 6.15 12.13
CA ARG A 73 7.83 4.82 12.52
C ARG A 73 6.45 4.83 13.17
N TRP A 74 6.11 5.89 13.92
CA TRP A 74 4.84 6.00 14.65
C TRP A 74 3.74 6.73 13.88
N PHE A 75 4.05 7.25 12.69
CA PHE A 75 3.16 8.14 11.95
C PHE A 75 1.78 7.52 11.70
N LEU A 76 1.72 6.27 11.24
CA LEU A 76 0.45 5.60 10.95
C LEU A 76 -0.34 5.27 12.21
N VAL A 77 0.32 4.88 13.30
CA VAL A 77 -0.35 4.64 14.59
C VAL A 77 -1.05 5.90 15.09
N LEU A 78 -0.45 7.08 14.87
CA LEU A 78 -0.98 8.36 15.33
C LEU A 78 -2.00 9.00 14.37
N ARG A 79 -1.94 8.67 13.07
CA ARG A 79 -2.68 9.42 12.02
C ARG A 79 -3.69 8.58 11.24
N ARG A 80 -3.64 7.24 11.32
CA ARG A 80 -4.59 6.34 10.67
C ARG A 80 -5.77 6.08 11.62
N HIS A 81 -6.78 6.96 11.57
CA HIS A 81 -8.00 6.82 12.36
C HIS A 81 -9.02 5.89 11.65
N PRO A 82 -9.90 5.16 12.38
CA PRO A 82 -10.98 4.33 11.81
C PRO A 82 -11.87 4.97 10.74
N PHE A 83 -11.88 6.30 10.60
CA PHE A 83 -12.70 7.02 9.62
C PHE A 83 -11.95 7.33 8.31
N CYS A 84 -10.75 6.77 8.11
CA CYS A 84 -10.02 6.90 6.86
C CYS A 84 -10.87 6.35 5.70
N ARG A 85 -11.07 7.18 4.69
CA ARG A 85 -11.86 6.84 3.51
C ARG A 85 -10.98 6.15 2.48
N TYR A 86 -11.50 5.09 1.90
CA TYR A 86 -10.88 4.34 0.81
C TYR A 86 -11.28 4.93 -0.55
N ASP A 87 -12.51 5.45 -0.65
CA ASP A 87 -12.99 6.07 -1.88
C ASP A 87 -12.26 7.37 -2.18
N TYR A 88 -11.89 7.54 -3.45
CA TYR A 88 -11.28 8.76 -3.94
C TYR A 88 -11.67 9.02 -5.40
N SER A 89 -11.45 10.25 -5.84
CA SER A 89 -11.43 10.59 -7.26
C SER A 89 -10.13 11.29 -7.56
N LEU A 90 -9.50 10.94 -8.68
CA LEU A 90 -8.30 11.65 -9.12
C LEU A 90 -8.66 13.10 -9.42
N LYS A 91 -7.89 14.02 -8.83
CA LYS A 91 -8.00 15.45 -9.05
C LYS A 91 -6.81 15.92 -9.90
N PRO A 92 -7.04 16.58 -11.04
CA PRO A 92 -5.95 17.10 -11.87
C PRO A 92 -4.96 17.95 -11.06
N GLY A 93 -3.66 17.72 -11.27
CA GLY A 93 -2.58 18.45 -10.62
C GLY A 93 -2.38 18.15 -9.12
N TRP A 94 -3.18 17.28 -8.49
CA TRP A 94 -2.93 16.90 -7.10
C TRP A 94 -1.76 15.93 -7.01
N PRO A 95 -0.75 16.19 -6.14
CA PRO A 95 0.26 15.20 -5.84
C PRO A 95 -0.32 14.07 -4.96
N LEU A 96 0.35 12.91 -4.95
CA LEU A 96 -0.04 11.75 -4.16
C LEU A 96 -0.22 12.10 -2.66
N GLU A 97 0.64 12.96 -2.13
CA GLU A 97 0.67 13.39 -0.72
C GLU A 97 -0.59 14.12 -0.27
N ARG A 98 -1.36 14.69 -1.21
CA ARG A 98 -2.60 15.42 -0.92
C ARG A 98 -3.78 14.48 -0.67
N TYR A 99 -3.67 13.23 -1.09
CA TYR A 99 -4.67 12.20 -0.82
C TYR A 99 -4.51 11.63 0.60
N GLY A 100 -5.59 11.10 1.17
CA GLY A 100 -5.57 10.40 2.46
C GLY A 100 -4.70 9.14 2.43
N LEU A 101 -4.29 8.64 3.60
CA LEU A 101 -3.31 7.55 3.70
C LEU A 101 -3.77 6.25 3.00
N GLU A 102 -5.04 5.88 3.15
CA GLU A 102 -5.64 4.74 2.45
C GLU A 102 -5.81 5.02 0.96
N GLN A 103 -6.18 6.25 0.60
CA GLN A 103 -6.35 6.64 -0.80
C GLN A 103 -5.02 6.58 -1.54
N GLN A 104 -3.91 6.99 -0.91
CA GLN A 104 -2.57 6.83 -1.47
C GLN A 104 -2.26 5.35 -1.74
N ALA A 105 -2.57 4.48 -0.77
CA ALA A 105 -2.33 3.04 -0.90
C ALA A 105 -3.21 2.41 -2.00
N GLU A 106 -4.48 2.81 -2.10
CA GLU A 106 -5.38 2.40 -3.18
C GLU A 106 -4.95 2.93 -4.55
N ILE A 107 -4.45 4.17 -4.64
CA ILE A 107 -3.87 4.72 -5.88
C ILE A 107 -2.67 3.89 -6.32
N MET A 108 -1.77 3.52 -5.40
CA MET A 108 -0.63 2.66 -5.69
C MET A 108 -1.05 1.26 -6.14
N ARG A 109 -2.06 0.68 -5.48
CA ARG A 109 -2.66 -0.60 -5.83
C ARG A 109 -3.26 -0.58 -7.23
N HIS A 110 -4.05 0.44 -7.55
CA HIS A 110 -4.67 0.59 -8.87
C HIS A 110 -3.64 0.86 -9.97
N ALA A 111 -2.63 1.69 -9.71
CA ALA A 111 -1.53 1.89 -10.64
C ALA A 111 -0.81 0.58 -10.98
N PHE A 112 -0.53 -0.25 -9.97
CA PHE A 112 0.06 -1.57 -10.17
C PHE A 112 -0.82 -2.49 -11.03
N LEU A 113 -2.12 -2.58 -10.72
CA LEU A 113 -3.07 -3.40 -11.46
C LEU A 113 -3.19 -2.96 -12.92
N LEU A 114 -3.29 -1.65 -13.18
CA LEU A 114 -3.35 -1.09 -14.53
C LEU A 114 -2.07 -1.36 -15.32
N ARG A 115 -0.88 -1.28 -14.68
CA ARG A 115 0.40 -1.65 -15.30
C ARG A 115 0.49 -3.13 -15.66
N ARG A 116 -0.28 -3.99 -14.99
CA ARG A 116 -0.39 -5.44 -15.28
C ARG A 116 -1.56 -5.78 -16.22
N GLY A 117 -2.18 -4.77 -16.84
CA GLY A 117 -3.25 -4.96 -17.82
C GLY A 117 -4.63 -5.25 -17.21
N VAL A 118 -4.79 -5.15 -15.89
CA VAL A 118 -6.09 -5.35 -15.24
C VAL A 118 -6.97 -4.13 -15.51
N LYS A 119 -8.20 -4.38 -15.98
CA LYS A 119 -9.21 -3.34 -16.17
C LYS A 119 -9.94 -3.09 -14.85
N LEU A 120 -9.99 -1.83 -14.41
CA LEU A 120 -10.69 -1.41 -13.20
C LEU A 120 -11.90 -0.58 -13.58
N ALA A 121 -13.06 -0.92 -13.02
CA ALA A 121 -14.30 -0.18 -13.27
C ALA A 121 -14.22 1.24 -12.69
N GLY A 122 -14.65 2.25 -13.45
CA GLY A 122 -14.72 3.64 -12.99
C GLY A 122 -13.38 4.36 -12.84
N VAL A 123 -12.29 3.77 -13.32
CA VAL A 123 -10.94 4.32 -13.18
C VAL A 123 -10.48 5.01 -14.47
N ALA A 124 -10.05 6.27 -14.36
CA ALA A 124 -9.40 7.01 -15.45
C ALA A 124 -8.15 6.25 -15.94
N GLY A 125 -7.87 6.26 -17.25
CA GLY A 125 -6.84 5.42 -17.87
C GLY A 125 -5.46 5.45 -17.19
N LYS A 126 -4.66 4.40 -17.43
CA LYS A 126 -3.33 4.13 -16.82
C LYS A 126 -2.41 5.36 -16.66
N GLN A 127 -2.43 6.27 -17.63
CA GLN A 127 -1.58 7.48 -17.66
C GLN A 127 -1.79 8.40 -16.45
N ALA A 128 -3.03 8.57 -15.99
CA ALA A 128 -3.34 9.43 -14.85
C ALA A 128 -2.72 8.89 -13.54
N TYR A 129 -2.59 7.58 -13.44
CA TYR A 129 -1.95 6.91 -12.30
C TYR A 129 -0.44 6.97 -12.40
N ASP A 130 0.12 6.74 -13.60
CA ASP A 130 1.57 6.72 -13.80
C ASP A 130 2.23 8.02 -13.36
N ALA A 131 1.62 9.17 -13.65
CA ALA A 131 2.12 10.47 -13.21
C ALA A 131 2.10 10.65 -11.67
N LEU A 132 1.08 10.09 -10.99
CA LEU A 132 0.97 10.19 -9.53
C LEU A 132 1.96 9.28 -8.80
N VAL A 133 2.24 8.12 -9.39
CA VAL A 133 3.06 7.07 -8.79
C VAL A 133 4.45 6.97 -9.43
N ASP A 134 4.93 8.09 -9.98
CA ASP A 134 6.31 8.21 -10.40
C ASP A 134 7.20 8.45 -9.16
N PHE A 135 8.03 7.46 -8.85
CA PHE A 135 9.00 7.48 -7.75
C PHE A 135 10.44 7.62 -8.25
N ALA A 136 10.67 7.82 -9.55
CA ALA A 136 12.02 8.01 -10.07
C ALA A 136 12.69 9.28 -9.53
N GLU A 137 11.90 10.34 -9.30
CA GLU A 137 12.37 11.66 -8.87
C GLU A 137 12.02 11.99 -7.39
N ARG A 138 11.37 11.07 -6.67
CA ARG A 138 10.94 11.30 -5.28
C ARG A 138 12.12 10.99 -4.33
N LYS A 139 12.76 12.06 -3.83
CA LYS A 139 13.78 12.00 -2.76
C LYS A 139 13.18 11.66 -1.41
#